data_AF-A0A924EL50-F1
#
_entry.id   AF-A0A924EL50-F1
#
_cell.length_a   1.000
_cell.length_b   1.000
_cell.length_c   1.000
_cell.angle_alpha   90.00
_cell.angle_beta   90.00
_cell.angle_gamma   90.00
#
_symmetry.space_group_name_H-M   'P 1'
#
loop_
_entity.id
_entity.type
_entity.pdbx_description
1 polymer ?
#
loop_
_entity_poly.entity_id
_entity_poly.type
_entity_poly.pdbx_seq_one_letter_code
_entity_poly.pdbx_strand_id
1 'polypeptide(L)'
;MLWVLMVLCACAGTGVRAQGTLKRSIDSAINLLAVERSDTVRLRLYHYLAATYPNYDPNKGLESSGAELALARRLAWPSAVVYAQIDFGLNYNSMPDYGKARYYFEQALATANDIGNRKLKVLATKYIGITYYTENNNPEALKYLFDALQLAEEAPVSKELFDLLEWVGRVYESQKLYTKALEYYTRSYDKAVSAGAQNAGAKNMMNIGQVYQQMGRNEEALAIFSKGLAAFQTLGDQNGIAVITADMGAVFTELQRYGEALAKWQEALAYYTATGDRMNMANVMEGMGKNYISIAAGSLPASVPDSLRNKILNEEKGFYYLNKAIEICKDISYFEGLQSAYNNISVAYMQKGDYKSSLANYKASISLRDSVYSIENGVKIANLEMHKAVELKDKQLEINELLLEKKKGQSAFFIMGIALLLLVTVILYRNFSTQKKLNSTISDMVEKQGKMIDERTLALMAANRKLLDLIQFNVHHLREPITRISGLMILQKEIDKEEFIDVCLPMLESSVNDLDATLKKVIQAAEETKNNPL
;
A
#
# COMPACT_ATOMS: atom_id res chain seq x y z
N MET A 1 22.62 -14.26 -13.81
CA MET A 1 22.55 -13.35 -14.99
C MET A 1 21.25 -13.46 -15.81
N LEU A 2 20.50 -14.57 -15.74
CA LEU A 2 19.20 -14.76 -16.43
C LEU A 2 17.99 -14.03 -15.81
N TRP A 3 18.11 -13.49 -14.60
CA TRP A 3 17.04 -12.72 -13.94
C TRP A 3 16.83 -11.30 -14.51
N VAL A 4 17.84 -10.74 -15.19
CA VAL A 4 17.80 -9.37 -15.69
C VAL A 4 17.07 -9.26 -17.05
N LEU A 5 17.00 -10.34 -17.83
CA LEU A 5 16.31 -10.35 -19.13
C LEU A 5 14.79 -10.46 -19.02
N MET A 6 14.25 -11.06 -17.96
CA MET A 6 12.79 -11.11 -17.74
C MET A 6 12.23 -9.81 -17.14
N VAL A 7 13.06 -9.05 -16.41
CA VAL A 7 12.69 -7.74 -15.84
C VAL A 7 12.87 -6.61 -16.85
N LEU A 8 13.81 -6.71 -17.79
CA LEU A 8 14.04 -5.67 -18.80
C LEU A 8 13.00 -5.63 -19.95
N CYS A 9 12.15 -6.66 -20.11
CA CYS A 9 11.02 -6.56 -21.04
C CYS A 9 9.79 -5.84 -20.46
N ALA A 10 9.79 -5.52 -19.16
CA ALA A 10 8.68 -4.80 -18.51
C ALA A 10 8.94 -3.28 -18.36
N CYS A 11 10.15 -2.79 -18.66
CA CYS A 11 10.53 -1.39 -18.46
C CYS A 11 11.29 -0.81 -19.67
N ALA A 12 10.66 -0.71 -20.84
CA ALA A 12 11.07 0.22 -21.90
C ALA A 12 9.92 0.44 -22.90
N GLY A 13 9.38 1.67 -22.92
CA GLY A 13 8.18 2.03 -23.66
C GLY A 13 8.23 1.89 -25.19
N THR A 14 7.02 1.81 -25.76
CA THR A 14 6.49 2.40 -27.03
C THR A 14 5.37 1.48 -27.56
N GLY A 15 4.11 1.93 -27.61
CA GLY A 15 2.93 1.09 -27.89
C GLY A 15 2.75 0.51 -29.29
N VAL A 16 3.52 0.95 -30.30
CA VAL A 16 3.65 0.21 -31.59
C VAL A 16 4.24 -1.19 -31.35
N ARG A 17 5.03 -1.25 -30.27
CA ARG A 17 5.14 -2.29 -29.27
C ARG A 17 4.22 -3.50 -29.40
N ALA A 18 2.98 -3.34 -28.91
CA ALA A 18 2.34 -4.30 -28.03
C ALA A 18 1.93 -5.63 -28.70
N GLN A 19 1.23 -5.63 -29.84
CA GLN A 19 0.94 -6.87 -30.58
C GLN A 19 2.18 -7.43 -31.28
N GLY A 20 3.05 -6.56 -31.81
CA GLY A 20 4.35 -6.97 -32.34
C GLY A 20 5.25 -7.60 -31.28
N THR A 21 5.22 -7.10 -30.05
CA THR A 21 5.94 -7.62 -28.88
C THR A 21 5.24 -8.78 -28.24
N LEU A 22 3.92 -8.88 -28.28
CA LEU A 22 3.18 -10.00 -27.75
C LEU A 22 3.30 -11.21 -28.68
N LYS A 23 3.17 -11.01 -30.00
CA LYS A 23 3.48 -12.05 -30.99
C LYS A 23 4.95 -12.44 -30.91
N ARG A 24 5.88 -11.47 -30.84
CA ARG A 24 7.30 -11.75 -30.62
C ARG A 24 7.57 -12.42 -29.26
N SER A 25 6.79 -12.15 -28.22
CA SER A 25 6.97 -12.78 -26.90
C SER A 25 6.41 -14.20 -26.89
N ILE A 26 5.30 -14.45 -27.59
CA ILE A 26 4.78 -15.80 -27.87
C ILE A 26 5.84 -16.57 -28.67
N ASP A 27 6.32 -16.02 -29.79
CA ASP A 27 7.36 -16.65 -30.62
C ASP A 27 8.65 -16.90 -29.82
N SER A 28 9.05 -15.94 -28.98
CA SER A 28 10.20 -16.09 -28.07
C SER A 28 9.97 -17.18 -27.03
N ALA A 29 8.78 -17.28 -26.46
CA ALA A 29 8.43 -18.30 -25.48
C ALA A 29 8.43 -19.70 -26.12
N ILE A 30 7.89 -19.84 -27.34
CA ILE A 30 7.92 -21.09 -28.13
C ILE A 30 9.36 -21.50 -28.42
N ASN A 31 10.19 -20.56 -28.90
CA ASN A 31 11.60 -20.82 -29.22
C ASN A 31 12.38 -21.25 -27.97
N LEU A 32 12.14 -20.59 -26.83
CA LEU A 32 12.79 -20.95 -25.57
C LEU A 32 12.34 -22.34 -25.10
N LEU A 33 11.05 -22.66 -25.23
CA LEU A 33 10.49 -23.95 -24.86
C LEU A 33 11.09 -25.12 -25.68
N ALA A 34 11.52 -24.86 -26.92
CA ALA A 34 12.17 -25.86 -27.77
C ALA A 34 13.57 -26.26 -27.29
N VAL A 35 14.28 -25.35 -26.62
CA VAL A 35 15.67 -25.57 -26.16
C VAL A 35 15.80 -25.78 -24.65
N GLU A 36 14.81 -25.33 -23.87
CA GLU A 36 14.82 -25.39 -22.41
C GLU A 36 14.61 -26.81 -21.89
N ARG A 37 15.45 -27.22 -20.93
CA ARG A 37 15.43 -28.57 -20.31
C ARG A 37 14.92 -28.55 -18.88
N SER A 38 14.88 -27.39 -18.22
CA SER A 38 14.36 -27.28 -16.86
C SER A 38 12.83 -27.39 -16.86
N ASP A 39 12.32 -28.45 -16.25
CA ASP A 39 10.88 -28.69 -16.12
C ASP A 39 10.12 -27.52 -15.45
N THR A 40 10.75 -26.84 -14.48
CA THR A 40 10.12 -25.69 -13.81
C THR A 40 10.02 -24.45 -14.70
N VAL A 41 11.00 -24.25 -15.60
CA VAL A 41 10.97 -23.14 -16.58
C VAL A 41 9.99 -23.48 -17.70
N ARG A 42 10.02 -24.72 -18.20
CA ARG A 42 9.05 -25.21 -19.19
C ARG A 42 7.62 -25.06 -18.70
N LEU A 43 7.34 -25.42 -17.44
CA LEU A 43 6.02 -25.26 -16.83
C LEU A 43 5.54 -23.80 -16.86
N ARG A 44 6.41 -22.85 -16.49
CA ARG A 44 6.08 -21.41 -16.55
C ARG A 44 5.87 -20.91 -17.97
N LEU A 45 6.62 -21.43 -18.94
CA LEU A 45 6.44 -21.09 -20.35
C LEU A 45 5.11 -21.64 -20.89
N TYR A 46 4.74 -22.87 -20.55
CA TYR A 46 3.43 -23.41 -20.89
C TYR A 46 2.30 -22.59 -20.27
N HIS A 47 2.38 -22.26 -18.98
CA HIS A 47 1.42 -21.35 -18.32
C HIS A 47 1.31 -20.00 -19.03
N TYR A 48 2.45 -19.36 -19.33
CA TYR A 48 2.48 -18.09 -20.03
C TYR A 48 1.79 -18.16 -21.40
N LEU A 49 2.09 -19.20 -22.19
CA LEU A 49 1.45 -19.42 -23.48
C LEU A 49 -0.05 -19.67 -23.32
N ALA A 50 -0.43 -20.57 -22.42
CA ALA A 50 -1.81 -20.94 -22.15
C ALA A 50 -2.67 -19.75 -21.71
N ALA A 51 -2.13 -18.85 -20.88
CA ALA A 51 -2.80 -17.63 -20.42
C ALA A 51 -2.81 -16.50 -21.46
N THR A 52 -1.94 -16.54 -22.47
CA THR A 52 -1.86 -15.50 -23.52
C THR A 52 -2.76 -15.81 -24.72
N TYR A 53 -2.92 -17.10 -25.04
CA TYR A 53 -3.71 -17.55 -26.19
C TYR A 53 -5.23 -17.35 -26.16
N PRO A 54 -5.95 -17.14 -25.03
CA PRO A 54 -7.40 -17.04 -25.04
C PRO A 54 -7.95 -15.93 -25.95
N ASN A 55 -7.17 -14.86 -26.19
CA ASN A 55 -7.58 -13.75 -27.05
C ASN A 55 -6.99 -13.80 -28.47
N TYR A 56 -6.29 -14.88 -28.84
CA TYR A 56 -5.57 -14.98 -30.11
C TYR A 56 -5.79 -16.30 -30.85
N ASP A 57 -5.54 -17.42 -30.17
CA ASP A 57 -5.71 -18.76 -30.73
C ASP A 57 -6.02 -19.73 -29.57
N PRO A 58 -7.28 -19.77 -29.11
CA PRO A 58 -7.65 -20.56 -27.94
C PRO A 58 -7.31 -22.06 -28.09
N ASN A 59 -7.24 -22.58 -29.33
CA ASN A 59 -6.88 -23.98 -29.57
C ASN A 59 -5.43 -24.27 -29.17
N LYS A 60 -4.49 -23.40 -29.55
CA LYS A 60 -3.10 -23.48 -29.07
C LYS A 60 -2.98 -23.24 -27.57
N GLY A 61 -3.88 -22.44 -27.01
CA GLY A 61 -4.01 -22.27 -25.58
C GLY A 61 -4.40 -23.58 -24.87
N LEU A 62 -5.35 -24.35 -25.42
CA LEU A 62 -5.70 -25.67 -24.90
C LEU A 62 -4.54 -26.67 -25.00
N GLU A 63 -3.79 -26.67 -26.10
CA GLU A 63 -2.58 -27.51 -26.24
C GLU A 63 -1.55 -27.17 -25.15
N SER A 64 -1.30 -25.87 -24.95
CA SER A 64 -0.37 -25.38 -23.92
C SER A 64 -0.85 -25.71 -22.51
N SER A 65 -2.16 -25.55 -22.24
CA SER A 65 -2.80 -25.91 -20.96
C SER A 65 -2.67 -27.41 -20.68
N GLY A 66 -2.81 -28.26 -21.70
CA GLY A 66 -2.63 -29.71 -21.60
C GLY A 66 -1.20 -30.10 -21.26
N ALA A 67 -0.22 -29.49 -21.93
CA ALA A 67 1.19 -29.70 -21.64
C ALA A 67 1.57 -29.21 -20.23
N GLU A 68 1.04 -28.06 -19.81
CA GLU A 68 1.20 -27.53 -18.45
C GLU A 68 0.64 -28.51 -17.41
N LEU A 69 -0.60 -28.97 -17.59
CA LEU A 69 -1.28 -29.86 -16.65
C LEU A 69 -0.54 -31.19 -16.50
N ALA A 70 -0.11 -31.78 -17.62
CA ALA A 70 0.65 -33.02 -17.61
C ALA A 70 1.97 -32.87 -16.86
N LEU A 71 2.68 -31.76 -17.11
CA LEU A 71 3.96 -31.47 -16.44
C LEU A 71 3.76 -31.16 -14.95
N ALA A 72 2.75 -30.37 -14.59
CA ALA A 72 2.40 -30.05 -13.20
C ALA A 72 2.11 -31.31 -12.39
N ARG A 73 1.35 -32.26 -12.95
CA ARG A 73 1.07 -33.56 -12.34
C ARG A 73 2.33 -34.40 -12.18
N ARG A 74 3.19 -34.46 -13.21
CA ARG A 74 4.47 -35.18 -13.17
C ARG A 74 5.40 -34.65 -12.08
N LEU A 75 5.41 -33.32 -11.89
CA LEU A 75 6.18 -32.65 -10.85
C LEU A 75 5.54 -32.72 -9.46
N ALA A 76 4.36 -33.34 -9.33
CA ALA A 76 3.56 -33.35 -8.11
C ALA A 76 3.36 -31.95 -7.51
N TRP A 77 3.11 -30.95 -8.37
CA TRP A 77 2.93 -29.55 -7.96
C TRP A 77 1.46 -29.13 -8.07
N PRO A 78 0.67 -29.31 -6.99
CA PRO A 78 -0.78 -29.17 -7.10
C PRO A 78 -1.24 -27.73 -7.34
N SER A 79 -0.49 -26.70 -6.90
CA SER A 79 -0.81 -25.31 -7.26
C SER A 79 -0.70 -25.05 -8.77
N ALA A 80 0.26 -25.68 -9.46
CA ALA A 80 0.36 -25.59 -10.91
C ALA A 80 -0.74 -26.38 -11.62
N VAL A 81 -1.25 -27.46 -11.02
CA VAL A 81 -2.44 -28.17 -11.52
C VAL A 81 -3.65 -27.23 -11.55
N VAL A 82 -3.85 -26.44 -10.50
CA VAL A 82 -4.93 -25.43 -10.45
C VAL A 82 -4.76 -24.38 -11.55
N TYR A 83 -3.55 -23.84 -11.74
CA TYR A 83 -3.30 -22.85 -12.80
C TYR A 83 -3.60 -23.41 -14.18
N ALA A 84 -3.12 -24.61 -14.50
CA ALA A 84 -3.40 -25.26 -15.78
C ALA A 84 -4.90 -25.53 -15.99
N GLN A 85 -5.64 -25.92 -14.94
CA GLN A 85 -7.10 -26.06 -15.00
C GLN A 85 -7.79 -24.70 -15.25
N ILE A 86 -7.32 -23.63 -14.61
CA ILE A 86 -7.81 -22.27 -14.89
C ILE A 86 -7.53 -21.89 -16.34
N ASP A 87 -6.34 -22.17 -16.87
CA ASP A 87 -5.99 -21.82 -18.25
C ASP A 87 -6.81 -22.60 -19.27
N PHE A 88 -7.12 -23.87 -19.00
CA PHE A 88 -8.13 -24.61 -19.76
C PHE A 88 -9.47 -23.90 -19.75
N GLY A 89 -9.95 -23.53 -18.56
CA GLY A 89 -11.21 -22.82 -18.40
C GLY A 89 -11.26 -21.52 -19.19
N LEU A 90 -10.20 -20.71 -19.13
CA LEU A 90 -10.08 -19.44 -19.86
C LEU A 90 -10.14 -19.65 -21.38
N ASN A 91 -9.42 -20.64 -21.91
CA ASN A 91 -9.42 -20.93 -23.34
C ASN A 91 -10.79 -21.44 -23.83
N TYR A 92 -11.47 -22.29 -23.05
CA TYR A 92 -12.85 -22.70 -23.39
C TYR A 92 -13.85 -21.55 -23.30
N ASN A 93 -13.68 -20.64 -22.33
CA ASN A 93 -14.52 -19.45 -22.18
C ASN A 93 -14.39 -18.52 -23.39
N SER A 94 -13.22 -18.48 -24.03
CA SER A 94 -12.99 -17.77 -25.30
C SER A 94 -13.54 -18.50 -26.54
N MET A 95 -13.82 -19.81 -26.46
CA MET A 95 -14.44 -20.61 -27.53
C MET A 95 -15.97 -20.75 -27.38
N PRO A 96 -16.62 -19.77 -26.75
CA PRO A 96 -17.95 -19.88 -26.13
C PRO A 96 -18.41 -21.25 -25.56
N ASP A 97 -17.49 -22.15 -25.16
CA ASP A 97 -17.85 -23.44 -24.55
C ASP A 97 -17.91 -23.29 -23.03
N TYR A 98 -18.90 -22.51 -22.57
CA TYR A 98 -19.03 -22.12 -21.16
C TYR A 98 -19.24 -23.33 -20.23
N GLY A 99 -19.85 -24.41 -20.72
CA GLY A 99 -19.99 -25.66 -19.98
C GLY A 99 -18.65 -26.30 -19.65
N LYS A 100 -17.75 -26.42 -20.63
CA LYS A 100 -16.38 -26.90 -20.37
C LYS A 100 -15.56 -25.91 -19.56
N ALA A 101 -15.73 -24.60 -19.80
CA ALA A 101 -15.05 -23.58 -19.01
C ALA A 101 -15.36 -23.74 -17.51
N ARG A 102 -16.64 -23.83 -17.15
CA ARG A 102 -17.09 -24.08 -15.76
C ARG A 102 -16.55 -25.39 -15.21
N TYR A 103 -16.61 -26.48 -15.99
CA TYR A 103 -16.06 -27.77 -15.57
C TYR A 103 -14.60 -27.65 -15.13
N TYR A 104 -13.75 -26.98 -15.90
CA TYR A 104 -12.34 -26.81 -15.54
C TYR A 104 -12.13 -25.86 -14.36
N PHE A 105 -12.91 -24.79 -14.24
CA PHE A 105 -12.85 -23.90 -13.07
C PHE A 105 -13.34 -24.59 -11.78
N GLU A 106 -14.34 -25.47 -11.86
CA GLU A 106 -14.81 -26.28 -10.74
C GLU A 106 -13.75 -27.31 -10.30
N GLN A 107 -13.06 -27.94 -11.25
CA GLN A 107 -11.90 -28.80 -10.96
C GLN A 107 -10.75 -28.02 -10.30
N ALA A 108 -10.49 -26.80 -10.77
CA ALA A 108 -9.51 -25.88 -10.18
C ALA A 108 -9.91 -25.52 -8.73
N LEU A 109 -11.19 -25.22 -8.49
CA LEU A 109 -11.71 -24.91 -7.16
C LEU A 109 -11.62 -26.11 -6.22
N ALA A 110 -11.97 -27.32 -6.68
CA ALA A 110 -11.84 -28.55 -5.91
C ALA A 110 -10.38 -28.82 -5.52
N THR A 111 -9.46 -28.74 -6.48
CA THR A 111 -8.03 -28.92 -6.22
C THR A 111 -7.48 -27.85 -5.27
N ALA A 112 -7.90 -26.59 -5.44
CA ALA A 112 -7.53 -25.49 -4.54
C ALA A 112 -8.09 -25.69 -3.11
N ASN A 113 -9.26 -26.32 -2.99
CA ASN A 113 -9.85 -26.74 -1.72
C ASN A 113 -9.00 -27.80 -1.02
N ASP A 114 -8.61 -28.85 -1.73
CA ASP A 114 -7.81 -29.96 -1.20
C ASP A 114 -6.45 -29.50 -0.67
N ILE A 115 -5.81 -28.55 -1.34
CA ILE A 115 -4.51 -28.00 -0.90
C ILE A 115 -4.63 -26.83 0.08
N GLY A 116 -5.85 -26.41 0.43
CA GLY A 116 -6.08 -25.28 1.33
C GLY A 116 -5.57 -23.93 0.81
N ASN A 117 -5.32 -23.76 -0.49
CA ASN A 117 -4.76 -22.53 -1.04
C ASN A 117 -5.87 -21.51 -1.33
N ARG A 118 -6.08 -20.62 -0.36
CA ARG A 118 -7.11 -19.57 -0.41
C ARG A 118 -7.06 -18.68 -1.66
N LYS A 119 -5.88 -18.21 -2.07
CA LYS A 119 -5.75 -17.34 -3.26
C LYS A 119 -6.23 -18.03 -4.52
N LEU A 120 -5.91 -19.31 -4.65
CA LEU A 120 -6.36 -20.14 -5.76
C LEU A 120 -7.87 -20.43 -5.72
N LYS A 121 -8.46 -20.60 -4.53
CA LYS A 121 -9.92 -20.70 -4.36
C LYS A 121 -10.62 -19.43 -4.86
N VAL A 122 -10.13 -18.26 -4.45
CA VAL A 122 -10.65 -16.95 -4.91
C VAL A 122 -10.58 -16.86 -6.42
N LEU A 123 -9.43 -17.21 -7.01
CA LEU A 123 -9.21 -17.12 -8.45
C LEU A 123 -10.15 -18.04 -9.25
N ALA A 124 -10.28 -19.31 -8.84
CA ALA A 124 -11.17 -20.26 -9.49
C ALA A 124 -12.65 -19.84 -9.36
N THR A 125 -13.08 -19.44 -8.15
CA THR A 125 -14.45 -18.98 -7.88
C THR A 125 -14.78 -17.72 -8.69
N LYS A 126 -13.84 -16.78 -8.81
CA LYS A 126 -13.97 -15.58 -9.65
C LYS A 126 -14.28 -15.95 -11.09
N TYR A 127 -13.52 -16.87 -11.68
CA TYR A 127 -13.73 -17.23 -13.08
C TYR A 127 -15.03 -17.98 -13.33
N ILE A 128 -15.52 -18.77 -12.38
CA ILE A 128 -16.89 -19.33 -12.46
C ILE A 128 -17.92 -18.19 -12.55
N GLY A 129 -17.81 -17.19 -11.68
CA GLY A 129 -18.69 -16.01 -11.71
C GLY A 129 -18.60 -15.21 -13.00
N ILE A 130 -17.40 -15.01 -13.53
CA ILE A 130 -17.18 -14.33 -14.83
C ILE A 130 -17.82 -15.12 -15.97
N THR A 131 -17.71 -16.45 -15.99
CA THR A 131 -18.35 -17.28 -17.03
C THR A 131 -19.87 -17.14 -16.98
N TYR A 132 -20.49 -17.16 -15.80
CA TYR A 132 -21.93 -16.91 -15.68
C TYR A 132 -22.32 -15.50 -16.14
N TYR A 133 -21.48 -14.48 -15.88
CA TYR A 133 -21.72 -13.13 -16.41
C TYR A 133 -21.69 -13.12 -17.95
N THR A 134 -20.73 -13.80 -18.57
CA THR A 134 -20.64 -13.92 -20.04
C THR A 134 -21.86 -14.63 -20.63
N GLU A 135 -22.45 -15.59 -19.91
CA GLU A 135 -23.72 -16.24 -20.26
C GLU A 135 -24.96 -15.39 -20.00
N ASN A 136 -24.80 -14.14 -19.54
CA ASN A 136 -25.87 -13.25 -19.10
C ASN A 136 -26.68 -13.81 -17.90
N ASN A 137 -26.13 -14.76 -17.15
CA ASN A 137 -26.70 -15.26 -15.90
C ASN A 137 -26.19 -14.43 -14.71
N ASN A 138 -26.69 -13.19 -14.64
CA ASN A 138 -26.27 -12.20 -13.63
C ASN A 138 -26.42 -12.67 -12.17
N PRO A 139 -27.46 -13.41 -11.77
CA PRO A 139 -27.55 -13.87 -10.38
C PRO A 139 -26.46 -14.86 -9.99
N GLU A 140 -26.22 -15.91 -10.79
CA GLU A 140 -25.13 -16.86 -10.51
C GLU A 140 -23.77 -16.15 -10.57
N ALA A 141 -23.58 -15.22 -11.51
CA ALA A 141 -22.39 -14.37 -11.52
C ALA A 141 -22.19 -13.66 -10.18
N LEU A 142 -23.21 -12.93 -9.68
CA LEU A 142 -23.12 -12.23 -8.40
C LEU A 142 -22.92 -13.17 -7.22
N LYS A 143 -23.57 -14.33 -7.19
CA LYS A 143 -23.39 -15.33 -6.12
C LYS A 143 -21.93 -15.76 -6.01
N TYR A 144 -21.31 -16.18 -7.12
CA TYR A 144 -19.92 -16.63 -7.14
C TYR A 144 -18.93 -15.48 -6.93
N LEU A 145 -19.19 -14.30 -7.50
CA LEU A 145 -18.35 -13.13 -7.26
C LEU A 145 -18.38 -12.69 -5.79
N PHE A 146 -19.55 -12.73 -5.14
CA PHE A 146 -19.65 -12.46 -3.71
C PHE A 146 -19.01 -13.53 -2.84
N ASP A 147 -19.10 -14.82 -3.22
CA ASP A 147 -18.36 -15.88 -2.53
C ASP A 147 -16.84 -15.65 -2.64
N ALA A 148 -16.36 -15.25 -3.82
CA ALA A 148 -14.96 -14.90 -4.04
C ALA A 148 -14.54 -13.64 -3.26
N LEU A 149 -15.40 -12.62 -3.16
CA LEU A 149 -15.18 -11.41 -2.34
C LEU A 149 -15.06 -11.74 -0.86
N GLN A 150 -15.98 -12.54 -0.33
CA GLN A 150 -15.92 -12.99 1.06
C GLN A 150 -14.62 -13.76 1.33
N LEU A 151 -14.22 -14.63 0.40
CA LEU A 151 -12.92 -15.33 0.46
C LEU A 151 -11.72 -14.39 0.28
N ALA A 152 -11.86 -13.20 -0.29
CA ALA A 152 -10.77 -12.23 -0.44
C ALA A 152 -10.67 -11.26 0.75
N GLU A 153 -11.78 -10.87 1.37
CA GLU A 153 -11.85 -9.85 2.43
C GLU A 153 -11.16 -10.23 3.74
N GLU A 154 -11.00 -11.51 4.05
CA GLU A 154 -10.28 -11.93 5.26
C GLU A 154 -8.74 -11.97 5.08
N ALA A 155 -8.21 -11.36 4.00
CA ALA A 155 -6.77 -11.22 3.72
C ALA A 155 -6.37 -9.74 3.49
N PRO A 156 -5.06 -9.38 3.56
CA PRO A 156 -4.59 -8.03 3.21
C PRO A 156 -4.94 -7.68 1.76
N VAL A 157 -5.26 -6.40 1.52
CA VAL A 157 -5.67 -5.86 0.20
C VAL A 157 -4.78 -6.42 -0.90
N SER A 158 -5.35 -7.31 -1.71
CA SER A 158 -4.65 -7.97 -2.82
C SER A 158 -5.27 -7.56 -4.15
N LYS A 159 -4.55 -7.84 -5.24
CA LYS A 159 -5.03 -7.53 -6.60
C LYS A 159 -6.42 -8.10 -6.86
N GLU A 160 -6.69 -9.27 -6.31
CA GLU A 160 -7.95 -9.99 -6.46
C GLU A 160 -9.15 -9.22 -5.89
N LEU A 161 -8.97 -8.42 -4.82
CA LEU A 161 -10.08 -7.73 -4.17
C LEU A 161 -10.70 -6.63 -5.05
N PHE A 162 -9.88 -5.70 -5.55
CA PHE A 162 -10.40 -4.64 -6.42
C PHE A 162 -10.85 -5.17 -7.78
N ASP A 163 -10.20 -6.23 -8.29
CA ASP A 163 -10.62 -6.92 -9.52
C ASP A 163 -12.03 -7.52 -9.34
N LEU A 164 -12.32 -8.14 -8.19
CA LEU A 164 -13.65 -8.68 -7.89
C LEU A 164 -14.72 -7.60 -7.72
N LEU A 165 -14.41 -6.51 -7.01
CA LEU A 165 -15.32 -5.36 -6.89
C LEU A 165 -15.65 -4.78 -8.27
N GLU A 166 -14.66 -4.70 -9.16
CA GLU A 166 -14.85 -4.28 -10.54
C GLU A 166 -15.80 -5.22 -11.29
N TRP A 167 -15.63 -6.54 -11.16
CA TRP A 167 -16.55 -7.51 -11.77
C TRP A 167 -17.98 -7.38 -11.23
N VAL A 168 -18.17 -7.21 -9.93
CA VAL A 168 -19.51 -6.96 -9.37
C VAL A 168 -20.12 -5.67 -9.93
N GLY A 169 -19.31 -4.61 -10.07
CA GLY A 169 -19.71 -3.38 -10.75
C GLY A 169 -20.22 -3.63 -12.16
N ARG A 170 -19.50 -4.44 -12.96
CA ARG A 170 -19.92 -4.85 -14.32
C ARG A 170 -21.24 -5.60 -14.34
N VAL A 171 -21.46 -6.52 -13.40
CA VAL A 171 -22.74 -7.27 -13.34
C VAL A 171 -23.91 -6.34 -12.96
N TYR A 172 -23.69 -5.34 -12.11
CA TYR A 172 -24.73 -4.34 -11.82
C TYR A 172 -24.95 -3.38 -12.98
N GLU A 173 -23.89 -3.00 -13.70
CA GLU A 173 -23.96 -2.18 -14.90
C GLU A 173 -24.77 -2.86 -16.02
N SER A 174 -24.53 -4.15 -16.28
CA SER A 174 -25.29 -4.91 -17.29
C SER A 174 -26.78 -5.00 -16.98
N GLN A 175 -27.14 -4.95 -15.69
CA GLN A 175 -28.53 -4.88 -15.21
C GLN A 175 -29.09 -3.47 -15.18
N LYS A 176 -28.33 -2.46 -15.61
CA LYS A 176 -28.67 -1.03 -15.55
C LYS A 176 -28.91 -0.51 -14.13
N LEU A 177 -28.37 -1.20 -13.13
CA LEU A 177 -28.39 -0.78 -11.72
C LEU A 177 -27.21 0.17 -11.47
N TYR A 178 -27.24 1.33 -12.14
CA TYR A 178 -26.11 2.25 -12.23
C TYR A 178 -25.60 2.77 -10.89
N THR A 179 -26.49 3.03 -9.92
CA THR A 179 -26.07 3.46 -8.58
C THR A 179 -25.20 2.41 -7.89
N LYS A 180 -25.58 1.13 -7.98
CA LYS A 180 -24.77 0.03 -7.44
C LYS A 180 -23.47 -0.16 -8.21
N ALA A 181 -23.52 -0.07 -9.54
CA ALA A 181 -22.31 -0.15 -10.36
C ALA A 181 -21.28 0.92 -9.96
N LEU A 182 -21.71 2.18 -9.81
CA LEU A 182 -20.87 3.29 -9.35
C LEU A 182 -20.29 3.06 -7.97
N GLU A 183 -21.09 2.54 -7.02
CA GLU A 183 -20.64 2.19 -5.67
C GLU A 183 -19.49 1.17 -5.74
N TYR A 184 -19.69 0.07 -6.47
CA TYR A 184 -18.70 -1.00 -6.60
C TYR A 184 -17.43 -0.58 -7.36
N TYR A 185 -17.57 0.18 -8.44
CA TYR A 185 -16.40 0.73 -9.16
C TYR A 185 -15.63 1.75 -8.31
N THR A 186 -16.31 2.56 -7.52
CA THR A 186 -15.67 3.53 -6.61
C THR A 186 -14.95 2.80 -5.46
N ARG A 187 -15.59 1.79 -4.87
CA ARG A 187 -14.92 0.90 -3.88
C ARG A 187 -13.70 0.24 -4.49
N SER A 188 -13.79 -0.30 -5.71
CA SER A 188 -12.65 -0.88 -6.43
C SER A 188 -11.53 0.14 -6.65
N TYR A 189 -11.86 1.35 -7.09
CA TYR A 189 -10.93 2.46 -7.26
C TYR A 189 -10.18 2.79 -5.96
N ASP A 190 -10.89 2.98 -4.85
CA ASP A 190 -10.29 3.35 -3.56
C ASP A 190 -9.33 2.28 -3.04
N LYS A 191 -9.71 0.99 -3.17
CA LYS A 191 -8.83 -0.13 -2.82
C LYS A 191 -7.60 -0.20 -3.72
N ALA A 192 -7.77 0.01 -5.03
CA ALA A 192 -6.68 0.01 -5.99
C ALA A 192 -5.67 1.14 -5.71
N VAL A 193 -6.15 2.35 -5.45
CA VAL A 193 -5.31 3.51 -5.08
C VAL A 193 -4.58 3.24 -3.77
N SER A 194 -5.27 2.73 -2.75
CA SER A 194 -4.67 2.39 -1.46
C SER A 194 -3.59 1.31 -1.58
N ALA A 195 -3.70 0.42 -2.56
CA ALA A 195 -2.73 -0.63 -2.87
C ALA A 195 -1.59 -0.17 -3.81
N GLY A 196 -1.59 1.08 -4.26
CA GLY A 196 -0.64 1.58 -5.27
C GLY A 196 -0.86 1.00 -6.67
N ALA A 197 -1.99 0.34 -6.93
CA ALA A 197 -2.35 -0.25 -8.21
C ALA A 197 -2.94 0.81 -9.16
N GLN A 198 -2.11 1.77 -9.58
CA GLN A 198 -2.53 2.94 -10.38
C GLN A 198 -3.25 2.57 -11.68
N ASN A 199 -2.82 1.50 -12.37
CA ASN A 199 -3.49 1.03 -13.59
C ASN A 199 -4.93 0.56 -13.32
N ALA A 200 -5.15 -0.19 -12.24
CA ALA A 200 -6.50 -0.58 -11.84
C ALA A 200 -7.35 0.63 -11.41
N GLY A 201 -6.74 1.64 -10.78
CA GLY A 201 -7.41 2.91 -10.52
C GLY A 201 -7.88 3.62 -11.80
N ALA A 202 -7.01 3.74 -12.81
CA ALA A 202 -7.36 4.34 -14.09
C ALA A 202 -8.46 3.57 -14.84
N LYS A 203 -8.41 2.23 -14.82
CA LYS A 203 -9.46 1.37 -15.38
C LYS A 203 -10.82 1.60 -14.69
N ASN A 204 -10.86 1.72 -13.37
CA ASN A 204 -12.10 2.02 -12.66
C ASN A 204 -12.65 3.41 -12.99
N MET A 205 -11.78 4.42 -13.20
CA MET A 205 -12.24 5.73 -13.69
C MET A 205 -12.92 5.61 -15.05
N MET A 206 -12.36 4.82 -15.97
CA MET A 206 -13.00 4.55 -17.26
C MET A 206 -14.39 3.94 -17.09
N ASN A 207 -14.51 2.87 -16.29
CA ASN A 207 -15.81 2.23 -16.03
C ASN A 207 -16.83 3.21 -15.39
N ILE A 208 -16.40 4.04 -14.43
CA ILE A 208 -17.25 5.08 -13.81
C ILE A 208 -17.73 6.10 -14.84
N GLY A 209 -16.84 6.53 -15.74
CA GLY A 209 -17.18 7.44 -16.83
C GLY A 209 -18.22 6.84 -17.78
N GLN A 210 -18.07 5.56 -18.14
CA GLN A 210 -19.03 4.82 -18.96
C GLN A 210 -20.41 4.73 -18.29
N VAL A 211 -20.47 4.46 -16.99
CA VAL A 211 -21.74 4.46 -16.25
C VAL A 211 -22.38 5.85 -16.24
N TYR A 212 -21.62 6.93 -16.04
CA TYR A 212 -22.17 8.29 -16.14
C TYR A 212 -22.72 8.60 -17.54
N GLN A 213 -22.02 8.18 -18.60
CA GLN A 213 -22.52 8.32 -19.97
C GLN A 213 -23.84 7.56 -20.15
N GLN A 214 -23.93 6.31 -19.71
CA GLN A 214 -25.16 5.51 -19.82
C GLN A 214 -26.35 6.11 -19.04
N MET A 215 -26.07 6.87 -17.98
CA MET A 215 -27.07 7.66 -17.25
C MET A 215 -27.45 8.98 -17.95
N GLY A 216 -26.83 9.33 -19.08
CA GLY A 216 -26.98 10.62 -19.78
C GLY A 216 -26.26 11.78 -19.09
N ARG A 217 -25.40 11.51 -18.09
CA ARG A 217 -24.64 12.51 -17.32
C ARG A 217 -23.32 12.82 -18.02
N ASN A 218 -23.43 13.32 -19.24
CA ASN A 218 -22.33 13.38 -20.21
C ASN A 218 -21.17 14.29 -19.79
N GLU A 219 -21.45 15.45 -19.17
CA GLU A 219 -20.37 16.33 -18.67
C GLU A 219 -19.59 15.71 -17.50
N GLU A 220 -20.26 14.92 -16.66
CA GLU A 220 -19.61 14.19 -15.57
C GLU A 220 -18.78 13.02 -16.09
N ALA A 221 -19.28 12.32 -17.11
CA ALA A 221 -18.51 11.32 -17.84
C ALA A 221 -17.22 11.91 -18.41
N LEU A 222 -17.29 13.05 -19.11
CA LEU A 222 -16.11 13.75 -19.66
C LEU A 222 -15.12 14.18 -18.57
N ALA A 223 -15.60 14.65 -17.42
CA ALA A 223 -14.74 15.02 -16.30
C ALA A 223 -13.98 13.80 -15.74
N ILE A 224 -14.64 12.65 -15.60
CA ILE A 224 -14.02 11.41 -15.13
C ILE A 224 -13.07 10.83 -16.20
N PHE A 225 -13.49 10.78 -17.46
CA PHE A 225 -12.65 10.34 -18.57
C PHE A 225 -11.38 11.17 -18.70
N SER A 226 -11.45 12.49 -18.51
CA SER A 226 -10.26 13.36 -18.53
C SER A 226 -9.25 12.99 -17.44
N LYS A 227 -9.72 12.65 -16.23
CA LYS A 227 -8.85 12.17 -15.14
C LYS A 227 -8.24 10.80 -15.47
N GLY A 228 -9.03 9.88 -16.00
CA GLY A 228 -8.57 8.55 -16.43
C GLY A 228 -7.54 8.64 -17.57
N LEU A 229 -7.76 9.52 -18.54
CA LEU A 229 -6.83 9.78 -19.65
C LEU A 229 -5.47 10.26 -19.13
N ALA A 230 -5.46 11.25 -18.23
CA ALA A 230 -4.23 11.75 -17.62
C ALA A 230 -3.50 10.66 -16.82
N ALA A 231 -4.24 9.77 -16.14
CA ALA A 231 -3.67 8.64 -15.42
C ALA A 231 -3.02 7.64 -16.39
N PHE A 232 -3.70 7.23 -17.46
CA PHE A 232 -3.12 6.32 -18.46
C PHE A 232 -1.93 6.95 -19.21
N GLN A 233 -1.95 8.25 -19.49
CA GLN A 233 -0.80 8.97 -20.04
C GLN A 233 0.41 8.92 -19.12
N THR A 234 0.20 9.15 -17.81
CA THR A 234 1.27 9.05 -16.80
C THR A 234 1.84 7.63 -16.72
N LEU A 235 0.98 6.62 -16.85
CA LEU A 235 1.37 5.20 -16.86
C LEU A 235 1.99 4.75 -18.19
N GLY A 236 1.88 5.55 -19.25
CA GLY A 236 2.26 5.16 -20.61
C GLY A 236 1.37 4.07 -21.22
N ASP A 237 0.18 3.81 -20.66
CA ASP A 237 -0.74 2.78 -21.13
C ASP A 237 -1.48 3.25 -22.40
N GLN A 238 -0.93 2.87 -23.56
CA GLN A 238 -1.48 3.27 -24.85
C GLN A 238 -2.86 2.68 -25.14
N ASN A 239 -3.15 1.49 -24.60
CA ASN A 239 -4.46 0.87 -24.80
C ASN A 239 -5.52 1.61 -23.98
N GLY A 240 -5.22 1.93 -22.71
CA GLY A 240 -6.10 2.74 -21.86
C GLY A 240 -6.36 4.13 -22.45
N ILE A 241 -5.33 4.77 -23.02
CA ILE A 241 -5.46 6.05 -23.74
C ILE A 241 -6.39 5.92 -24.95
N ALA A 242 -6.23 4.88 -25.76
CA ALA A 242 -7.03 4.67 -26.96
C ALA A 242 -8.53 4.49 -26.62
N VAL A 243 -8.81 3.65 -25.61
CA VAL A 243 -10.19 3.36 -25.19
C VAL A 243 -10.87 4.60 -24.61
N ILE A 244 -10.24 5.28 -23.64
CA ILE A 244 -10.86 6.51 -23.07
C ILE A 244 -11.04 7.59 -24.14
N THR A 245 -10.09 7.74 -25.06
CA THR A 245 -10.20 8.71 -26.15
C THR A 245 -11.39 8.40 -27.06
N ALA A 246 -11.63 7.11 -27.37
CA ALA A 246 -12.80 6.67 -28.13
C ALA A 246 -14.11 6.94 -27.35
N ASP A 247 -14.16 6.63 -26.05
CA ASP A 247 -15.31 6.88 -25.19
C ASP A 247 -15.65 8.38 -25.11
N MET A 248 -14.65 9.25 -24.99
CA MET A 248 -14.84 10.71 -25.08
C MET A 248 -15.42 11.13 -26.44
N GLY A 249 -14.98 10.50 -27.54
CA GLY A 249 -15.55 10.72 -28.88
C GLY A 249 -17.04 10.35 -28.97
N ALA A 250 -17.44 9.27 -28.30
CA ALA A 250 -18.84 8.86 -28.18
C ALA A 250 -19.65 9.89 -27.39
N VAL A 251 -19.17 10.32 -26.22
CA VAL A 251 -19.86 11.32 -25.40
C VAL A 251 -20.01 12.66 -26.14
N PHE A 252 -18.96 13.14 -26.83
CA PHE A 252 -19.07 14.36 -27.63
C PHE A 252 -20.07 14.21 -28.79
N THR A 253 -20.21 13.01 -29.37
CA THR A 253 -21.21 12.73 -30.41
C THR A 253 -22.62 12.86 -29.84
N GLU A 254 -22.88 12.33 -28.64
CA GLU A 254 -24.17 12.44 -27.94
C GLU A 254 -24.51 13.88 -27.56
N LEU A 255 -23.50 14.67 -27.16
CA LEU A 255 -23.63 16.11 -26.89
C LEU A 255 -23.76 16.96 -28.17
N GLN A 256 -23.74 16.36 -29.36
CA GLN A 256 -23.75 17.04 -30.65
C GLN A 256 -22.55 18.01 -30.84
N ARG A 257 -21.46 17.79 -30.10
CA ARG A 257 -20.18 18.50 -30.21
C ARG A 257 -19.33 17.83 -31.28
N TYR A 258 -19.84 17.82 -32.51
CA TYR A 258 -19.34 16.98 -33.60
C TYR A 258 -17.87 17.20 -33.96
N GLY A 259 -17.39 18.45 -33.94
CA GLY A 259 -15.97 18.74 -34.21
C GLY A 259 -15.01 18.12 -33.19
N GLU A 260 -15.36 18.21 -31.91
CA GLU A 260 -14.57 17.63 -30.81
C GLU A 260 -14.63 16.09 -30.84
N ALA A 261 -15.81 15.55 -31.13
CA ALA A 261 -15.98 14.12 -31.32
C ALA A 261 -15.10 13.59 -32.46
N LEU A 262 -15.12 14.22 -33.64
CA LEU A 262 -14.29 13.80 -34.78
C LEU A 262 -12.80 13.87 -34.45
N ALA A 263 -12.36 14.90 -33.73
CA ALA A 263 -10.98 14.99 -33.27
C ALA A 263 -10.59 13.80 -32.37
N LYS A 264 -11.46 13.45 -31.41
CA LYS A 264 -11.24 12.30 -30.51
C LYS A 264 -11.32 10.96 -31.21
N TRP A 265 -12.29 10.76 -32.10
CA TRP A 265 -12.36 9.56 -32.92
C TRP A 265 -11.11 9.37 -33.78
N GLN A 266 -10.61 10.45 -34.38
CA GLN A 266 -9.42 10.38 -35.23
C GLN A 266 -8.14 10.12 -34.43
N GLU A 267 -8.05 10.67 -33.22
CA GLU A 267 -6.99 10.34 -32.26
C GLU A 267 -7.03 8.84 -31.87
N ALA A 268 -8.20 8.30 -31.50
CA ALA A 268 -8.37 6.88 -31.18
C ALA A 268 -8.06 5.97 -32.39
N LEU A 269 -8.49 6.36 -33.60
CA LEU A 269 -8.22 5.60 -34.82
C LEU A 269 -6.72 5.47 -35.08
N ALA A 270 -5.94 6.53 -34.84
CA ALA A 270 -4.50 6.49 -34.99
C ALA A 270 -3.86 5.46 -34.03
N TYR A 271 -4.32 5.39 -32.79
CA TYR A 271 -3.87 4.38 -31.81
C TYR A 271 -4.22 2.96 -32.25
N TYR A 272 -5.47 2.70 -32.66
CA TYR A 272 -5.88 1.35 -33.05
C TYR A 272 -5.25 0.90 -34.38
N THR A 273 -5.01 1.84 -35.30
CA THR A 273 -4.25 1.58 -36.54
C THR A 273 -2.80 1.21 -36.23
N ALA A 274 -2.15 1.93 -35.30
CA ALA A 274 -0.77 1.66 -34.91
C ALA A 274 -0.61 0.33 -34.16
N THR A 275 -1.65 -0.12 -33.45
CA THR A 275 -1.65 -1.37 -32.67
C THR A 275 -2.19 -2.58 -33.44
N GLY A 276 -2.86 -2.37 -34.57
CA GLY A 276 -3.49 -3.44 -35.34
C GLY A 276 -4.79 -3.97 -34.75
N ASP A 277 -5.43 -3.23 -33.83
CA ASP A 277 -6.68 -3.62 -33.20
C ASP A 277 -7.87 -3.41 -34.15
N ARG A 278 -8.09 -4.40 -35.02
CA ARG A 278 -9.11 -4.37 -36.06
C ARG A 278 -10.52 -4.18 -35.50
N MET A 279 -10.84 -4.79 -34.36
CA MET A 279 -12.17 -4.69 -33.76
C MET A 279 -12.45 -3.25 -33.33
N ASN A 280 -11.54 -2.64 -32.57
CA ASN A 280 -11.73 -1.26 -32.12
C ASN A 280 -11.57 -0.24 -33.26
N MET A 281 -10.78 -0.54 -34.29
CA MET A 281 -10.79 0.26 -35.54
C MET A 281 -12.19 0.30 -36.16
N ALA A 282 -12.90 -0.84 -36.23
CA ALA A 282 -14.25 -0.88 -36.79
C ALA A 282 -15.23 -0.03 -35.96
N ASN A 283 -15.17 -0.12 -34.62
CA ASN A 283 -16.00 0.66 -33.71
C ASN A 283 -15.74 2.17 -33.86
N VAL A 284 -14.48 2.59 -33.95
CA VAL A 284 -14.13 4.00 -34.15
C VAL A 284 -14.59 4.49 -35.52
N MET A 285 -14.42 3.70 -36.59
CA MET A 285 -14.93 4.04 -37.92
C MET A 285 -16.46 4.14 -37.93
N GLU A 286 -17.15 3.25 -37.23
CA GLU A 286 -18.60 3.34 -37.05
C GLU A 286 -18.99 4.64 -36.36
N GLY A 287 -18.30 5.00 -35.26
CA GLY A 287 -18.50 6.25 -34.52
C GLY A 287 -18.30 7.48 -35.40
N MET A 288 -17.23 7.51 -36.19
CA MET A 288 -16.98 8.58 -37.18
C MET A 288 -18.09 8.63 -38.23
N GLY A 289 -18.50 7.49 -38.77
CA GLY A 289 -19.56 7.38 -39.76
C GLY A 289 -20.89 7.93 -39.24
N LYS A 290 -21.31 7.51 -38.04
CA LYS A 290 -22.49 8.03 -37.34
C LYS A 290 -22.40 9.54 -37.12
N ASN A 291 -21.22 10.03 -36.73
CA ASN A 291 -21.00 11.45 -36.50
C ASN A 291 -21.19 12.27 -37.80
N TYR A 292 -20.53 11.87 -38.89
CA TYR A 292 -20.67 12.51 -40.20
C TYR A 292 -22.11 12.47 -40.76
N ILE A 293 -22.82 11.35 -40.61
CA ILE A 293 -24.24 11.25 -40.97
C ILE A 293 -25.08 12.22 -40.13
N SER A 294 -24.81 12.34 -38.84
CA SER A 294 -25.52 13.27 -37.95
C SER A 294 -25.30 14.73 -38.36
N ILE A 295 -24.07 15.10 -38.74
CA ILE A 295 -23.75 16.43 -39.31
C ILE A 295 -24.55 16.66 -40.61
N ALA A 296 -24.66 15.66 -41.49
CA ALA A 296 -25.39 15.79 -42.74
C ALA A 296 -26.92 15.90 -42.56
N ALA A 297 -27.47 15.32 -41.50
CA ALA A 297 -28.91 15.21 -41.27
C ALA A 297 -29.56 16.44 -40.62
N GLY A 298 -28.81 17.25 -39.87
CA GLY A 298 -29.37 18.28 -38.98
C GLY A 298 -29.24 19.73 -39.45
N SER A 299 -30.04 20.62 -38.84
CA SER A 299 -29.70 22.05 -38.72
C SER A 299 -28.54 22.16 -37.75
N LEU A 300 -27.33 22.38 -38.27
CA LEU A 300 -26.10 22.36 -37.48
C LEU A 300 -26.15 23.43 -36.38
N PRO A 301 -25.87 23.09 -35.10
CA PRO A 301 -25.66 24.10 -34.07
C PRO A 301 -24.52 25.04 -34.48
N ALA A 302 -24.56 26.29 -34.01
CA ALA A 302 -23.55 27.30 -34.36
C ALA A 302 -22.11 26.87 -34.03
N SER A 303 -21.94 25.93 -33.09
CA SER A 303 -20.65 25.35 -32.68
C SER A 303 -19.97 24.48 -33.74
N VAL A 304 -20.66 24.09 -34.82
CA VAL A 304 -20.07 23.31 -35.91
C VAL A 304 -19.23 24.22 -36.82
N PRO A 305 -17.92 23.96 -36.99
CA PRO A 305 -17.05 24.72 -37.88
C PRO A 305 -17.58 24.77 -39.31
N ASP A 306 -17.36 25.89 -40.01
CA ASP A 306 -17.81 26.05 -41.40
C ASP A 306 -17.25 24.99 -42.35
N SER A 307 -16.04 24.48 -42.06
CA SER A 307 -15.42 23.37 -42.78
C SER A 307 -16.23 22.06 -42.72
N LEU A 308 -17.12 21.91 -41.74
CA LEU A 308 -17.99 20.76 -41.54
C LEU A 308 -19.44 21.03 -41.98
N ARG A 309 -19.77 22.18 -42.60
CA ARG A 309 -21.14 22.48 -43.06
C ARG A 309 -21.52 21.87 -44.41
N ASN A 310 -20.58 21.24 -45.13
CA ASN A 310 -20.86 20.63 -46.42
C ASN A 310 -21.62 19.30 -46.25
N LYS A 311 -22.95 19.38 -46.34
CA LYS A 311 -23.86 18.23 -46.18
C LYS A 311 -23.50 17.04 -47.08
N ILE A 312 -23.25 17.27 -48.37
CA ILE A 312 -22.96 16.19 -49.34
C ILE A 312 -21.65 15.49 -48.97
N LEU A 313 -20.60 16.26 -48.70
CA LEU A 313 -19.30 15.72 -48.32
C LEU A 313 -19.37 14.90 -47.02
N ASN A 314 -20.14 15.38 -46.03
CA ASN A 314 -20.31 14.64 -44.78
C ASN A 314 -21.12 13.37 -44.98
N GLU A 315 -22.16 13.39 -45.81
CA GLU A 315 -22.92 12.19 -46.15
C GLU A 315 -22.02 11.12 -46.80
N GLU A 316 -21.21 11.52 -47.80
CA GLU A 316 -20.24 10.64 -48.47
C GLU A 316 -19.23 10.06 -47.48
N LYS A 317 -18.66 10.89 -46.60
CA LYS A 317 -17.74 10.43 -45.54
C LYS A 317 -18.43 9.48 -44.57
N GLY A 318 -19.68 9.77 -44.19
CA GLY A 318 -20.49 8.93 -43.31
C GLY A 318 -20.64 7.51 -43.85
N PHE A 319 -21.09 7.39 -45.10
CA PHE A 319 -21.19 6.09 -45.77
C PHE A 319 -19.81 5.43 -45.98
N TYR A 320 -18.77 6.20 -46.29
CA TYR A 320 -17.42 5.66 -46.43
C TYR A 320 -16.95 4.94 -45.16
N TYR A 321 -17.02 5.62 -44.00
CA TYR A 321 -16.57 5.05 -42.74
C TYR A 321 -17.44 3.88 -42.26
N LEU A 322 -18.76 3.96 -42.43
CA LEU A 322 -19.66 2.85 -42.07
C LEU A 322 -19.40 1.60 -42.93
N ASN A 323 -19.16 1.76 -44.24
CA ASN A 323 -18.82 0.62 -45.11
C ASN A 323 -17.45 0.02 -44.75
N LYS A 324 -16.47 0.85 -44.37
CA LYS A 324 -15.18 0.37 -43.88
C LYS A 324 -15.30 -0.40 -42.56
N ALA A 325 -16.14 0.05 -41.64
CA ALA A 325 -16.45 -0.70 -40.43
C ALA A 325 -17.04 -2.09 -40.78
N ILE A 326 -18.02 -2.15 -41.70
CA ILE A 326 -18.61 -3.42 -42.17
C ILE A 326 -17.57 -4.37 -42.78
N GLU A 327 -16.68 -3.85 -43.63
CA GLU A 327 -15.59 -4.63 -44.24
C GLU A 327 -14.72 -5.28 -43.16
N ILE A 328 -14.26 -4.48 -42.19
CA ILE A 328 -13.45 -4.98 -41.09
C ILE A 328 -14.23 -6.00 -40.24
N CYS A 329 -15.48 -5.70 -39.87
CA CYS A 329 -16.31 -6.60 -39.06
C CYS A 329 -16.52 -7.95 -39.75
N LYS A 330 -16.74 -7.97 -41.07
CA LYS A 330 -16.85 -9.21 -41.85
C LYS A 330 -15.54 -9.99 -41.84
N ASP A 331 -14.42 -9.31 -42.09
CA ASP A 331 -13.09 -9.95 -42.13
C ASP A 331 -12.73 -10.64 -40.81
N ILE A 332 -13.14 -10.07 -39.67
CA ILE A 332 -12.85 -10.60 -38.33
C ILE A 332 -14.02 -11.39 -37.72
N SER A 333 -15.10 -11.60 -38.47
CA SER A 333 -16.34 -12.25 -37.98
C SER A 333 -16.91 -11.61 -36.70
N TYR A 334 -16.84 -10.28 -36.59
CA TYR A 334 -17.39 -9.51 -35.47
C TYR A 334 -18.86 -9.16 -35.72
N PHE A 335 -19.76 -9.99 -35.19
CA PHE A 335 -21.20 -9.91 -35.49
C PHE A 335 -21.89 -8.70 -34.83
N GLU A 336 -21.53 -8.33 -33.59
CA GLU A 336 -22.17 -7.17 -32.94
C GLU A 336 -21.85 -5.86 -33.67
N GLY A 337 -20.58 -5.64 -34.03
CA GLY A 337 -20.19 -4.47 -34.81
C GLY A 337 -20.84 -4.46 -36.19
N LEU A 338 -20.98 -5.62 -36.83
CA LEU A 338 -21.67 -5.74 -38.11
C LEU A 338 -23.15 -5.36 -37.99
N GLN A 339 -23.83 -5.82 -36.95
CA GLN A 339 -25.22 -5.47 -36.65
C GLN A 339 -25.38 -3.96 -36.46
N SER A 340 -24.50 -3.35 -35.65
CA SER A 340 -24.55 -1.93 -35.33
C SER A 340 -24.29 -1.06 -36.56
N ALA A 341 -23.26 -1.40 -37.35
CA ALA A 341 -22.93 -0.70 -38.59
C ALA A 341 -24.08 -0.77 -39.62
N TYR A 342 -24.72 -1.94 -39.80
CA TYR A 342 -25.91 -2.05 -40.66
C TYR A 342 -27.09 -1.22 -40.16
N ASN A 343 -27.31 -1.14 -38.85
CA ASN A 343 -28.33 -0.29 -38.28
C ASN A 343 -28.05 1.20 -38.55
N ASN A 344 -26.80 1.66 -38.39
CA ASN A 344 -26.42 3.04 -38.69
C ASN A 344 -26.54 3.39 -40.17
N ILE A 345 -26.16 2.47 -41.08
CA ILE A 345 -26.38 2.65 -42.52
C ILE A 345 -27.88 2.73 -42.86
N SER A 346 -28.71 1.93 -42.18
CA SER A 346 -30.16 2.01 -42.34
C SER A 346 -30.68 3.41 -42.00
N VAL A 347 -30.29 3.94 -40.84
CA VAL A 347 -30.64 5.30 -40.42
C VAL A 347 -30.15 6.36 -41.43
N ALA A 348 -28.93 6.20 -41.96
CA ALA A 348 -28.39 7.11 -42.97
C ALA A 348 -29.24 7.12 -44.27
N TYR A 349 -29.62 5.94 -44.77
CA TYR A 349 -30.51 5.84 -45.94
C TYR A 349 -31.91 6.38 -45.68
N MET A 350 -32.44 6.17 -44.46
CA MET A 350 -33.72 6.73 -44.05
C MET A 350 -33.70 8.26 -44.12
N GLN A 351 -32.64 8.91 -43.63
CA GLN A 351 -32.47 10.36 -43.67
C GLN A 351 -32.34 10.91 -45.09
N LYS A 352 -31.79 10.12 -46.02
CA LYS A 352 -31.73 10.44 -47.45
C LYS A 352 -33.08 10.29 -48.17
N GLY A 353 -34.05 9.62 -47.53
CA GLY A 353 -35.33 9.25 -48.14
C GLY A 353 -35.26 7.97 -49.00
N ASP A 354 -34.14 7.24 -48.99
CA ASP A 354 -34.04 5.93 -49.63
C ASP A 354 -34.53 4.82 -48.69
N TYR A 355 -35.86 4.75 -48.55
CA TYR A 355 -36.51 3.78 -47.68
C TYR A 355 -36.26 2.32 -48.07
N LYS A 356 -35.97 2.05 -49.35
CA LYS A 356 -35.68 0.70 -49.85
C LYS A 356 -34.33 0.21 -49.31
N SER A 357 -33.27 1.01 -49.49
CA SER A 357 -31.95 0.69 -48.97
C SER A 357 -31.94 0.70 -47.44
N SER A 358 -32.68 1.62 -46.81
CA SER A 358 -32.88 1.65 -45.36
C SER A 358 -33.44 0.33 -44.85
N LEU A 359 -34.55 -0.14 -45.41
CA LEU A 359 -35.21 -1.38 -44.98
C LEU A 359 -34.32 -2.61 -45.20
N ALA A 360 -33.56 -2.66 -46.30
CA ALA A 360 -32.64 -3.77 -46.57
C ALA A 360 -31.55 -3.87 -45.49
N ASN A 361 -30.93 -2.75 -45.12
CA ASN A 361 -29.91 -2.72 -44.08
C ASN A 361 -30.48 -2.99 -42.68
N TYR A 362 -31.70 -2.51 -42.40
CA TYR A 362 -32.39 -2.82 -41.15
C TYR A 362 -32.66 -4.32 -41.00
N LYS A 363 -33.13 -4.98 -42.08
CA LYS A 363 -33.32 -6.43 -42.11
C LYS A 363 -32.02 -7.20 -41.91
N ALA A 364 -30.93 -6.74 -42.53
CA ALA A 364 -29.60 -7.33 -42.32
C ALA A 364 -29.18 -7.24 -40.84
N SER A 365 -29.36 -6.07 -40.22
CA SER A 365 -29.11 -5.88 -38.79
C SER A 365 -29.96 -6.81 -37.91
N ILE A 366 -31.28 -6.92 -38.15
CA ILE A 366 -32.14 -7.82 -37.37
C ILE A 366 -31.77 -9.29 -37.59
N SER A 367 -31.40 -9.71 -38.80
CA SER A 367 -31.01 -11.10 -39.05
C SER A 367 -29.76 -11.52 -38.25
N LEU A 368 -28.93 -10.57 -37.86
CA LEU A 368 -27.79 -10.78 -36.96
C LEU A 368 -28.23 -10.82 -35.47
N ARG A 369 -29.42 -10.29 -35.15
CA ARG A 369 -29.99 -10.19 -33.79
C ARG A 369 -30.64 -11.49 -33.30
N ASP A 370 -31.22 -12.30 -34.19
CA ASP A 370 -31.94 -13.52 -33.80
C ASP A 370 -31.02 -14.64 -33.26
N SER A 371 -29.72 -14.61 -33.58
CA SER A 371 -28.69 -15.46 -32.96
C SER A 371 -28.33 -15.05 -31.52
N VAL A 372 -28.67 -13.82 -31.10
CA VAL A 372 -28.30 -13.23 -29.80
C VAL A 372 -29.47 -13.29 -28.79
N TYR A 373 -30.72 -13.32 -29.27
CA TYR A 373 -31.92 -13.11 -28.45
C TYR A 373 -32.42 -14.35 -27.68
N SER A 374 -31.93 -15.56 -28.01
CA SER A 374 -32.45 -16.82 -27.41
C SER A 374 -32.14 -16.99 -25.91
N ILE A 375 -31.25 -16.18 -25.33
CA ILE A 375 -30.79 -16.31 -23.93
C ILE A 375 -31.61 -15.43 -22.97
N GLU A 376 -32.22 -14.34 -23.45
CA GLU A 376 -32.74 -13.25 -22.59
C GLU A 376 -34.03 -13.62 -21.82
N ASN A 377 -34.83 -14.56 -22.33
CA ASN A 377 -36.12 -14.92 -21.74
C ASN A 377 -36.05 -16.02 -20.67
N GLY A 378 -35.02 -16.89 -20.68
CA GLY A 378 -34.87 -17.96 -19.69
C GLY A 378 -34.41 -17.47 -18.30
N VAL A 379 -33.71 -16.36 -18.26
CA VAL A 379 -33.04 -15.83 -17.06
C VAL A 379 -34.02 -15.10 -16.11
N LYS A 380 -35.13 -14.53 -16.62
CA LYS A 380 -36.05 -13.71 -15.81
C LYS A 380 -36.74 -14.43 -14.65
N ILE A 381 -37.00 -15.73 -14.75
CA ILE A 381 -37.76 -16.49 -13.74
C ILE A 381 -36.86 -16.95 -12.58
N ALA A 382 -35.60 -17.33 -12.87
CA ALA A 382 -34.61 -17.69 -11.84
C ALA A 382 -34.11 -16.47 -11.04
N ASN A 383 -34.17 -15.26 -11.62
CA ASN A 383 -33.65 -14.04 -11.02
C ASN A 383 -34.34 -13.60 -9.72
N LEU A 384 -35.64 -13.86 -9.53
CA LEU A 384 -36.39 -13.26 -8.40
C LEU A 384 -36.04 -13.85 -7.03
N GLU A 385 -35.90 -15.18 -6.93
CA GLU A 385 -35.49 -15.83 -5.67
C GLU A 385 -34.02 -15.55 -5.36
N MET A 386 -33.19 -15.56 -6.40
CA MET A 386 -31.77 -15.36 -6.27
C MET A 386 -31.38 -13.92 -5.96
N HIS A 387 -32.17 -12.94 -6.40
CA HIS A 387 -31.98 -11.52 -6.08
C HIS A 387 -31.93 -11.29 -4.56
N LYS A 388 -32.81 -11.94 -3.79
CA LYS A 388 -32.83 -11.80 -2.32
C LYS A 388 -31.56 -12.37 -1.68
N ALA A 389 -31.08 -13.52 -2.16
CA ALA A 389 -29.84 -14.12 -1.66
C ALA A 389 -28.61 -13.25 -1.98
N VAL A 390 -28.56 -12.68 -3.18
CA VAL A 390 -27.52 -11.73 -3.60
C VAL A 390 -27.56 -10.47 -2.75
N GLU A 391 -28.74 -9.90 -2.48
CA GLU A 391 -28.87 -8.72 -1.62
C GLU A 391 -28.44 -8.97 -0.17
N LEU A 392 -28.73 -10.16 0.37
CA LEU A 392 -28.25 -10.53 1.70
C LEU A 392 -26.73 -10.64 1.75
N LYS A 393 -26.10 -11.20 0.71
CA LYS A 393 -24.64 -11.25 0.60
C LYS A 393 -24.02 -9.86 0.47
N ASP A 394 -24.62 -8.99 -0.33
CA ASP A 394 -24.23 -7.58 -0.52
C ASP A 394 -24.18 -6.85 0.83
N LYS A 395 -25.27 -6.93 1.60
CA LYS A 395 -25.36 -6.37 2.96
C LYS A 395 -24.37 -7.00 3.93
N GLN A 396 -24.11 -8.31 3.81
CA GLN A 396 -23.16 -8.99 4.68
C GLN A 396 -21.71 -8.49 4.44
N LEU A 397 -21.35 -8.22 3.18
CA LEU A 397 -20.04 -7.64 2.85
C LEU A 397 -19.90 -6.22 3.41
N GLU A 398 -20.95 -5.40 3.29
CA GLU A 398 -20.97 -4.06 3.90
C GLU A 398 -20.74 -4.13 5.42
N ILE A 399 -21.44 -5.05 6.10
CA ILE A 399 -21.24 -5.28 7.54
C ILE A 399 -19.82 -5.73 7.84
N ASN A 400 -19.25 -6.65 7.05
CA ASN A 400 -17.89 -7.14 7.24
C ASN A 400 -16.85 -6.02 7.08
N GLU A 401 -17.02 -5.15 6.10
CA GLU A 401 -16.14 -3.99 5.90
C GLU A 401 -16.20 -3.03 7.09
N LEU A 402 -17.40 -2.71 7.59
CA LEU A 402 -17.58 -1.86 8.76
C LEU A 402 -16.94 -2.47 10.02
N LEU A 403 -17.07 -3.79 10.20
CA LEU A 403 -16.42 -4.51 11.29
C LEU A 403 -14.88 -4.48 11.16
N LEU A 404 -14.37 -4.61 9.93
CA LEU A 404 -12.93 -4.55 9.67
C LEU A 404 -12.36 -3.15 9.93
N GLU A 405 -13.07 -2.10 9.51
CA GLU A 405 -12.69 -0.70 9.78
C GLU A 405 -12.68 -0.41 11.28
N LYS A 406 -13.73 -0.85 12.00
CA LYS A 406 -13.79 -0.77 13.47
C LYS A 406 -12.61 -1.48 14.12
N LYS A 407 -12.26 -2.69 13.66
CA LYS A 407 -11.11 -3.45 14.18
C LYS A 407 -9.78 -2.75 13.91
N LYS A 408 -9.59 -2.16 12.72
CA LYS A 408 -8.40 -1.35 12.40
C LYS A 408 -8.29 -0.12 13.31
N GLY A 409 -9.39 0.58 13.55
CA GLY A 409 -9.45 1.69 14.49
C GLY A 409 -9.04 1.26 15.90
N GLN A 410 -9.59 0.15 16.40
CA GLN A 410 -9.22 -0.41 17.70
C GLN A 410 -7.73 -0.76 17.78
N SER A 411 -7.17 -1.44 16.77
CA SER A 411 -5.74 -1.75 16.73
C SER A 411 -4.86 -0.50 16.74
N ALA A 412 -5.26 0.57 16.04
CA ALA A 412 -4.54 1.84 16.06
C ALA A 412 -4.54 2.49 17.46
N PHE A 413 -5.67 2.45 18.18
CA PHE A 413 -5.74 2.89 19.58
C PHE A 413 -4.80 2.09 20.49
N PHE A 414 -4.75 0.76 20.34
CA PHE A 414 -3.83 -0.08 21.11
C PHE A 414 -2.35 0.27 20.84
N ILE A 415 -1.97 0.46 19.56
CA ILE A 415 -0.61 0.84 19.18
C ILE A 415 -0.26 2.21 19.78
N MET A 416 -1.17 3.17 19.71
CA MET A 416 -0.97 4.50 20.30
C MET A 416 -0.81 4.42 21.83
N GLY A 417 -1.60 3.57 22.50
CA GLY A 417 -1.46 3.30 23.93
C GLY A 417 -0.11 2.70 24.30
N ILE A 418 0.37 1.71 23.54
CA ILE A 418 1.71 1.12 23.74
C ILE A 418 2.81 2.15 23.52
N ALA A 419 2.71 2.97 22.47
CA ALA A 419 3.68 4.03 22.20
C ALA A 419 3.72 5.07 23.34
N LEU A 420 2.57 5.43 23.90
CA LEU A 420 2.48 6.33 25.05
C LEU A 420 3.08 5.71 26.33
N LEU A 421 2.84 4.43 26.59
CA LEU A 421 3.46 3.70 27.70
C LEU A 421 4.99 3.63 27.56
N LEU A 422 5.50 3.37 26.35
CA LEU A 422 6.94 3.40 26.08
C LEU A 422 7.53 4.80 26.31
N LEU A 423 6.83 5.85 25.87
CA LEU A 423 7.24 7.24 26.11
C LEU A 423 7.31 7.56 27.60
N VAL A 424 6.29 7.19 28.37
CA VAL A 424 6.28 7.36 29.84
C VAL A 424 7.42 6.58 30.48
N THR A 425 7.67 5.35 30.04
CA THR A 425 8.75 4.50 30.55
C THR A 425 10.12 5.14 30.30
N VAL A 426 10.34 5.71 29.10
CA VAL A 426 11.59 6.44 28.78
C VAL A 426 11.75 7.67 29.67
N ILE A 427 10.68 8.43 29.92
CA ILE A 427 10.71 9.61 30.80
C ILE A 427 11.07 9.17 32.23
N LEU A 428 10.41 8.15 32.76
CA LEU A 428 10.69 7.61 34.10
C LEU A 428 12.12 7.09 34.22
N TYR A 429 12.61 6.36 33.21
CA TYR A 429 13.98 5.87 33.19
C TYR A 429 15.01 7.01 33.16
N ARG A 430 14.77 8.06 32.36
CA ARG A 430 15.64 9.25 32.34
C ARG A 430 15.65 9.94 33.71
N ASN A 431 14.48 10.11 34.34
CA ASN A 431 14.39 10.72 35.66
C ASN A 431 15.12 9.89 36.73
N PHE A 432 14.90 8.57 36.74
CA PHE A 432 15.58 7.67 37.66
C PHE A 432 17.11 7.68 37.45
N SER A 433 17.57 7.65 36.20
CA SER A 433 19.00 7.72 35.88
C SER A 433 19.63 9.02 36.34
N THR A 434 18.94 10.15 36.14
CA THR A 434 19.37 11.46 36.64
C THR A 434 19.41 11.50 38.16
N GLN A 435 18.38 10.99 38.86
CA GLN A 435 18.38 10.92 40.32
C GLN A 435 19.51 10.03 40.86
N LYS A 436 19.78 8.89 40.22
CA LYS A 436 20.88 8.00 40.61
C LYS A 436 22.23 8.70 40.51
N LYS A 437 22.47 9.44 39.42
CA LYS A 437 23.69 10.26 39.26
C LYS A 437 23.80 11.31 40.35
N LEU A 438 22.72 12.06 40.59
CA LEU A 438 22.67 13.10 41.62
C LEU A 438 22.97 12.53 43.02
N ASN A 439 22.34 11.40 43.37
CA ASN A 439 22.55 10.74 44.66
C ASN A 439 23.99 10.25 44.84
N SER A 440 24.62 9.72 43.78
CA SER A 440 26.05 9.36 43.81
C SER A 440 26.91 10.58 44.07
N THR A 441 26.66 11.69 43.37
CA THR A 441 27.43 12.93 43.57
C THR A 441 27.24 13.50 44.97
N ILE A 442 26.03 13.46 45.52
CA ILE A 442 25.76 13.87 46.91
C ILE A 442 26.51 12.97 47.89
N SER A 443 26.50 11.65 47.69
CA SER A 443 27.25 10.70 48.53
C SER A 443 28.75 11.00 48.52
N ASP A 444 29.33 11.26 47.36
CA ASP A 444 30.75 11.61 47.22
C ASP A 444 31.09 12.93 47.94
N MET A 445 30.19 13.92 47.86
CA MET A 445 30.36 15.19 48.58
C MET A 445 30.29 15.00 50.10
N VAL A 446 29.34 14.18 50.57
CA VAL A 446 29.19 13.87 52.01
C VAL A 446 30.41 13.13 52.52
N GLU A 447 30.94 12.14 51.79
CA GLU A 447 32.15 11.42 52.19
C GLU A 447 33.38 12.35 52.25
N LYS A 448 33.55 13.23 51.26
CA LYS A 448 34.63 14.24 51.27
C LYS A 448 34.50 15.20 52.45
N GLN A 449 33.29 15.65 52.76
CA GLN A 449 33.05 16.49 53.93
C GLN A 449 33.33 15.74 55.23
N GLY A 450 32.95 14.47 55.34
CA GLY A 450 33.26 13.60 56.49
C GLY A 450 34.77 13.52 56.73
N LYS A 451 35.56 13.21 55.68
CA LYS A 451 37.03 13.18 55.78
C LYS A 451 37.62 14.51 56.24
N MET A 452 37.15 15.64 55.70
CA MET A 452 37.60 16.97 56.15
C MET A 452 37.26 17.24 57.63
N ILE A 453 36.09 16.79 58.09
CA ILE A 453 35.69 16.93 59.50
C ILE A 453 36.59 16.07 60.40
N ASP A 454 36.87 14.82 60.00
CA ASP A 454 37.75 13.91 60.75
C ASP A 454 39.19 14.46 60.84
N GLU A 455 39.74 14.96 59.74
CA GLU A 455 41.05 15.62 59.70
C GLU A 455 41.13 16.83 60.64
N ARG A 456 40.11 17.70 60.60
CA ARG A 456 40.03 18.86 61.51
C ARG A 456 39.88 18.44 62.97
N THR A 457 39.12 17.39 63.24
CA THR A 457 38.92 16.87 64.60
C THR A 457 40.22 16.29 65.15
N LEU A 458 40.96 15.53 64.35
CA LEU A 458 42.29 15.02 64.69
C LEU A 458 43.29 16.15 64.95
N ALA A 459 43.32 17.18 64.10
CA ALA A 459 44.16 18.35 64.30
C ALA A 459 43.83 19.07 65.61
N LEU A 460 42.54 19.24 65.91
CA LEU A 460 42.07 19.84 67.16
C LEU A 460 42.46 19.00 68.39
N MET A 461 42.30 17.67 68.32
CA MET A 461 42.73 16.77 69.40
C MET A 461 44.23 16.84 69.64
N ALA A 462 45.05 16.88 68.57
CA ALA A 462 46.49 17.02 68.68
C ALA A 462 46.89 18.36 69.32
N ALA A 463 46.23 19.46 68.95
CA ALA A 463 46.43 20.77 69.55
C ALA A 463 46.06 20.77 71.05
N ASN A 464 44.90 20.18 71.40
CA ASN A 464 44.47 20.06 72.79
C ASN A 464 45.42 19.19 73.63
N ARG A 465 45.99 18.11 73.06
CA ARG A 465 46.97 17.27 73.75
C ARG A 465 48.26 18.03 74.06
N LYS A 466 48.79 18.78 73.09
CA LYS A 466 49.96 19.66 73.30
C LYS A 466 49.70 20.67 74.42
N LEU A 467 48.50 21.26 74.45
CA LEU A 467 48.11 22.17 75.52
C LEU A 467 48.10 21.47 76.90
N LEU A 468 47.59 20.24 76.96
CA LEU A 468 47.54 19.46 78.20
C LEU A 468 48.94 19.08 78.71
N ASP A 469 49.83 18.65 77.82
CA ASP A 469 51.22 18.32 78.13
C ASP A 469 51.97 19.54 78.68
N LEU A 470 51.75 20.73 78.08
CA LEU A 470 52.30 21.99 78.58
C LEU A 470 51.80 22.30 80.00
N ILE A 471 50.51 22.12 80.27
CA ILE A 471 49.92 22.34 81.60
C ILE A 471 50.52 21.37 82.63
N GLN A 472 50.62 20.07 82.31
CA GLN A 472 51.19 19.07 83.22
C GLN A 472 52.67 19.33 83.52
N PHE A 473 53.46 19.66 82.49
CA PHE A 473 54.87 20.03 82.64
C PHE A 473 55.03 21.19 83.63
N ASN A 474 54.24 22.25 83.48
CA ASN A 474 54.29 23.43 84.35
C ASN A 474 53.94 23.08 85.81
N VAL A 475 52.90 22.29 86.03
CA VAL A 475 52.45 21.92 87.39
C VAL A 475 53.48 21.03 88.10
N HIS A 476 54.02 20.03 87.42
CA HIS A 476 54.94 19.08 88.05
C HIS A 476 56.25 19.73 88.46
N HIS A 477 56.88 20.50 87.54
CA HIS A 477 58.22 21.02 87.77
C HIS A 477 58.24 22.22 88.72
N LEU A 478 57.20 23.06 88.76
CA LEU A 478 57.15 24.19 89.69
C LEU A 478 56.85 23.76 91.13
N ARG A 479 56.09 22.67 91.31
CA ARG A 479 55.62 22.24 92.63
C ARG A 479 56.75 21.86 93.58
N GLU A 480 57.76 21.15 93.08
CA GLU A 480 58.84 20.59 93.91
C GLU A 480 59.70 21.68 94.58
N PRO A 481 60.29 22.66 93.86
CA PRO A 481 61.04 23.75 94.49
C PRO A 481 60.15 24.64 95.37
N ILE A 482 58.89 24.91 94.98
CA ILE A 482 57.95 25.65 95.82
C ILE A 482 57.71 24.93 97.15
N THR A 483 57.55 23.60 97.11
CA THR A 483 57.33 22.79 98.32
C THR A 483 58.56 22.78 99.21
N ARG A 484 59.77 22.66 98.63
CA ARG A 484 61.04 22.78 99.37
C ARG A 484 61.20 24.14 100.04
N ILE A 485 60.98 25.23 99.30
CA ILE A 485 61.03 26.60 99.83
C ILE A 485 60.04 26.76 100.98
N SER A 486 58.80 26.33 100.78
CA SER A 486 57.75 26.41 101.80
C SER A 486 58.12 25.63 103.07
N GLY A 487 58.62 24.39 102.92
CA GLY A 487 59.05 23.56 104.05
C GLY A 487 60.22 24.18 104.82
N LEU A 488 61.23 24.70 104.11
CA LEU A 488 62.36 25.39 104.73
C LEU A 488 61.93 26.70 105.41
N MET A 489 60.99 27.45 104.84
CA MET A 489 60.42 28.65 105.47
C MET A 489 59.66 28.34 106.76
N ILE A 490 58.99 27.19 106.85
CA ILE A 490 58.31 26.76 108.08
C ILE A 490 59.35 26.46 109.16
N LEU A 491 60.42 25.74 108.82
CA LEU A 491 61.50 25.36 109.74
C LEU A 491 62.19 26.58 110.38
N GLN A 492 62.22 27.74 109.72
CA GLN A 492 62.76 28.99 110.27
C GLN A 492 62.20 29.34 111.66
N LYS A 493 60.97 28.92 111.97
CA LYS A 493 60.31 29.20 113.26
C LYS A 493 60.66 28.19 114.36
N GLU A 494 61.30 27.08 114.04
CA GLU A 494 61.46 25.92 114.93
C GLU A 494 62.92 25.65 115.33
N ILE A 495 63.89 26.23 114.61
CA ILE A 495 65.33 26.06 114.85
C ILE A 495 66.00 27.40 115.20
N ASP A 496 67.11 27.32 115.93
CA ASP A 496 67.87 28.50 116.35
C ASP A 496 68.46 29.24 115.13
N LYS A 497 68.63 30.56 115.26
CA LYS A 497 68.94 31.47 114.16
C LYS A 497 70.27 31.17 113.49
N GLU A 498 71.29 30.79 114.26
CA GLU A 498 72.60 30.41 113.74
C GLU A 498 72.51 29.09 112.94
N GLU A 499 71.78 28.10 113.45
CA GLU A 499 71.61 26.79 112.78
C GLU A 499 70.80 26.90 111.49
N PHE A 500 69.78 27.77 111.45
CA PHE A 500 69.03 28.05 110.22
C PHE A 500 69.90 28.74 109.15
N ILE A 501 70.78 29.65 109.55
CA ILE A 501 71.68 30.36 108.63
C ILE A 501 72.71 29.39 108.03
N ASP A 502 73.30 28.52 108.84
CA ASP A 502 74.35 27.61 108.36
C ASP A 502 73.82 26.45 107.53
N VAL A 503 72.62 25.94 107.82
CA VAL A 503 72.09 24.72 107.18
C VAL A 503 70.94 25.01 106.21
N CYS A 504 69.93 25.77 106.63
CA CYS A 504 68.72 25.94 105.84
C CYS A 504 68.81 27.05 104.80
N LEU A 505 69.53 28.15 105.07
CA LEU A 505 69.64 29.28 104.13
C LEU A 505 70.32 28.88 102.81
N PRO A 506 71.42 28.10 102.77
CA PRO A 506 71.99 27.62 101.51
C PRO A 506 71.04 26.71 100.73
N MET A 507 70.25 25.88 101.43
CA MET A 507 69.24 25.02 100.79
C MET A 507 68.06 25.83 100.24
N LEU A 508 67.69 26.94 100.91
CA LEU A 508 66.68 27.87 100.45
C LEU A 508 67.14 28.58 99.17
N GLU A 509 68.37 29.11 99.17
CA GLU A 509 68.98 29.74 97.98
C GLU A 509 69.06 28.76 96.81
N SER A 510 69.47 27.51 97.06
CA SER A 510 69.45 26.47 96.03
C SER A 510 68.04 26.21 95.49
N SER A 511 67.03 26.15 96.36
CA SER A 511 65.65 25.89 95.95
C SER A 511 65.03 27.07 95.18
N VAL A 512 65.42 28.31 95.52
CA VAL A 512 65.02 29.51 94.77
C VAL A 512 65.69 29.54 93.39
N ASN A 513 66.97 29.16 93.30
CA ASN A 513 67.66 29.05 92.01
C ASN A 513 67.07 27.93 91.14
N ASP A 514 66.70 26.79 91.73
CA ASP A 514 65.97 25.73 91.05
C ASP A 514 64.61 26.23 90.54
N LEU A 515 63.90 27.03 91.34
CA LEU A 515 62.62 27.63 90.94
C LEU A 515 62.80 28.60 89.77
N ASP A 516 63.78 29.50 89.82
CA ASP A 516 64.07 30.45 88.73
C ASP A 516 64.48 29.73 87.44
N ALA A 517 65.37 28.73 87.53
CA ALA A 517 65.76 27.90 86.39
C ALA A 517 64.57 27.15 85.79
N THR A 518 63.66 26.65 86.64
CA THR A 518 62.43 25.98 86.20
C THR A 518 61.45 26.97 85.56
N LEU A 519 61.28 28.16 86.14
CA LEU A 519 60.42 29.21 85.60
C LEU A 519 60.88 29.65 84.20
N LYS A 520 62.19 29.79 84.01
CA LYS A 520 62.79 30.09 82.69
C LYS A 520 62.51 29.00 81.66
N LYS A 521 62.61 27.72 82.04
CA LYS A 521 62.25 26.59 81.16
C LYS A 521 60.76 26.58 80.80
N VAL A 522 59.88 26.90 81.76
CA VAL A 522 58.43 27.03 81.54
C VAL A 522 58.11 28.17 80.57
N ILE A 523 58.74 29.33 80.75
CA ILE A 523 58.56 30.49 79.87
C ILE A 523 59.06 30.16 78.46
N GLN A 524 60.23 29.54 78.33
CA GLN A 524 60.77 29.11 77.04
C GLN A 524 59.83 28.11 76.33
N ALA A 525 59.32 27.11 77.04
CA ALA A 525 58.36 26.15 76.48
C ALA A 525 57.05 26.86 76.03
N ALA A 526 56.57 27.85 76.78
CA ALA A 526 55.40 28.63 76.41
C ALA A 526 55.66 29.52 75.17
N GLU A 527 56.86 30.10 75.02
CA GLU A 527 57.26 30.89 73.86
C GLU A 527 57.45 30.04 72.60
N GLU A 528 58.02 28.83 72.72
CA GLU A 528 58.11 27.86 71.63
C GLU A 528 56.71 27.44 71.14
N THR A 529 55.75 27.33 72.07
CA THR A 529 54.34 27.05 71.74
C THR A 529 53.65 28.26 71.08
N LYS A 530 54.05 29.49 71.44
CA LYS A 530 53.51 30.74 70.86
C LYS A 530 54.06 31.05 69.47
N ASN A 531 55.33 30.72 69.22
CA ASN A 531 56.03 31.01 67.95
C ASN A 531 55.78 29.95 66.87
N ASN A 532 55.07 28.87 67.20
CA ASN A 532 54.58 27.88 66.24
C ASN A 532 53.08 27.60 66.46
N PRO A 533 52.21 28.61 66.22
CA PRO A 533 50.79 28.37 66.20
C PRO A 533 50.49 27.57 64.93
N LEU A 534 49.97 26.36 65.11
CA LEU A 534 49.44 25.54 64.00
C LEU A 534 48.38 26.31 63.21
#